data_AF-A0AAE3HAP2-F1
#
_entry.id   AF-A0AAE3HAP2-F1
#
_cell.length_a   1.000
_cell.length_b   1.000
_cell.length_c   1.000
_cell.angle_alpha   90.00
_cell.angle_beta   90.00
_cell.angle_gamma   90.00
#
_symmetry.space_group_name_H-M   'P 1'
#
loop_
_entity.id
_entity.type
_entity.pdbx_description
1 polymer ?
#
loop_
_entity_poly.entity_id
_entity_poly.type
_entity_poly.pdbx_seq_one_letter_code
_entity_poly.pdbx_strand_id
1 'polypeptide(L)'
;MQKKSRIQFTSVKIEDLMFRTTFDPRTREGDLIVNLSLINSKDYDDVIKIFSMAMNSGLTVSPMIKVLHEGDKFGEMTIGKDEVGFATVCSITIDGVLLKAGVMIKPKFGGLVEIRDGLPVRFTNVLTYQSTTIDPLEVLMSQELTSVMEMLRTGTGKILANLREAPMIARDIIDSTLSDMVDAGITGILEVGEPNTRILDVPVERDHLGIVVIGGTNPMAIVQEHGIPIRTNAMSTLMSFSEMKHIREL
;
A
#
# COMPACT_ATOMS: atom_id res chain seq x y z
N MET A 1 -32.05 1.57 7.98
CA MET A 1 -31.46 2.49 8.99
C MET A 1 -30.24 3.13 8.37
N GLN A 2 -30.23 4.46 8.15
CA GLN A 2 -28.99 5.16 7.78
C GLN A 2 -27.98 4.95 8.90
N LYS A 3 -26.86 4.26 8.62
CA LYS A 3 -25.69 4.27 9.52
C LYS A 3 -25.38 5.74 9.78
N LYS A 4 -25.37 6.18 11.04
CA LYS A 4 -24.81 7.49 11.43
C LYS A 4 -23.32 7.46 11.07
N SER A 5 -22.95 7.82 9.84
CA SER A 5 -21.54 7.97 9.47
C SER A 5 -21.03 9.25 10.12
N ARG A 6 -20.28 9.09 11.21
CA ARG A 6 -19.43 10.19 11.69
C ARG A 6 -18.28 10.32 10.71
N ILE A 7 -17.91 11.55 10.38
CA ILE A 7 -16.73 11.83 9.58
C ILE A 7 -15.52 11.25 10.32
N GLN A 8 -14.70 10.46 9.65
CA GLN A 8 -13.44 9.94 10.15
C GLN A 8 -12.33 10.38 9.20
N PHE A 9 -11.30 11.02 9.76
CA PHE A 9 -10.11 11.38 8.99
C PHE A 9 -9.27 10.14 8.69
N THR A 10 -8.57 10.17 7.56
CA THR A 10 -7.70 9.10 7.11
C THR A 10 -6.61 8.80 8.13
N SER A 11 -6.01 9.82 8.76
CA SER A 11 -5.03 9.62 9.84
C SER A 11 -5.56 8.79 11.00
N VAL A 12 -6.78 9.05 11.47
CA VAL A 12 -7.40 8.29 12.58
C VAL A 12 -7.72 6.86 12.16
N LYS A 13 -8.12 6.66 10.90
CA LYS A 13 -8.34 5.33 10.33
C LYS A 13 -7.03 4.52 10.26
N ILE A 14 -5.94 5.17 9.88
CA ILE A 14 -4.60 4.59 9.85
C ILE A 14 -4.19 4.15 11.27
N GLU A 15 -4.34 5.03 12.26
CA GLU A 15 -4.01 4.72 13.66
C GLU A 15 -4.81 3.50 14.16
N ASP A 16 -6.13 3.45 13.97
CA ASP A 16 -6.95 2.29 14.36
C ASP A 16 -6.42 0.98 13.76
N LEU A 17 -6.12 0.99 12.47
CA LEU A 17 -5.61 -0.19 11.77
C LEU A 17 -4.23 -0.61 12.26
N MET A 18 -3.31 0.35 12.49
CA MET A 18 -1.98 0.10 13.05
C MET A 18 -2.06 -0.56 14.44
N PHE A 19 -3.01 -0.16 15.28
CA PHE A 19 -3.18 -0.76 16.60
C PHE A 19 -3.73 -2.18 16.54
N ARG A 20 -4.64 -2.44 15.60
CA ARG A 20 -5.37 -3.70 15.50
C ARG A 20 -4.65 -4.79 14.71
N THR A 21 -3.70 -4.45 13.83
CA THR A 21 -2.87 -5.47 13.17
C THR A 21 -2.02 -6.25 14.18
N THR A 22 -1.87 -7.54 13.93
CA THR A 22 -1.21 -8.51 14.82
C THR A 22 -0.13 -9.31 14.13
N PHE A 23 0.19 -8.99 12.87
CA PHE A 23 1.15 -9.74 12.08
C PHE A 23 2.56 -9.72 12.71
N ASP A 24 3.16 -10.89 12.89
CA ASP A 24 4.58 -11.05 13.23
C ASP A 24 5.33 -11.60 12.00
N PRO A 25 6.25 -10.82 11.39
CA PRO A 25 6.97 -11.26 10.19
C PRO A 25 7.86 -12.49 10.41
N ARG A 26 8.32 -12.74 11.64
CA ARG A 26 9.23 -13.87 11.96
C ARG A 26 8.48 -15.20 11.99
N THR A 27 7.24 -15.19 12.46
CA THR A 27 6.38 -16.39 12.47
C THR A 27 5.50 -16.49 11.23
N ARG A 28 5.28 -15.36 10.52
CA ARG A 28 4.33 -15.20 9.41
C ARG A 28 2.88 -15.51 9.82
N GLU A 29 2.54 -15.14 11.04
CA GLU A 29 1.21 -15.33 11.62
C GLU A 29 0.59 -14.00 12.03
N GLY A 30 -0.74 -13.97 12.11
CA GLY A 30 -1.52 -12.80 12.51
C GLY A 30 -2.15 -12.06 11.34
N ASP A 31 -2.81 -10.96 11.67
CA ASP A 31 -3.65 -10.22 10.74
C ASP A 31 -2.91 -9.03 10.14
N LEU A 32 -2.89 -8.99 8.81
CA LEU A 32 -2.41 -7.88 7.99
C LEU A 32 -3.52 -6.86 7.72
N ILE A 33 -3.14 -5.65 7.32
CA ILE A 33 -4.09 -4.67 6.78
C ILE A 33 -4.14 -4.84 5.27
N VAL A 34 -5.34 -4.94 4.71
CA VAL A 34 -5.54 -5.17 3.27
C VAL A 34 -6.40 -4.08 2.63
N ASN A 35 -6.10 -3.79 1.36
CA ASN A 35 -6.93 -3.00 0.45
C ASN A 35 -7.85 -3.93 -0.33
N LEU A 36 -9.09 -3.53 -0.59
CA LEU A 36 -10.00 -4.23 -1.49
C LEU A 36 -10.08 -3.48 -2.80
N SER A 37 -9.99 -4.18 -3.92
CA SER A 37 -10.37 -3.64 -5.23
C SER A 37 -11.38 -4.54 -5.91
N LEU A 38 -12.38 -3.93 -6.54
CA LEU A 38 -13.48 -4.61 -7.19
C LEU A 38 -13.46 -4.30 -8.69
N ILE A 39 -13.64 -5.35 -9.49
CA ILE A 39 -13.76 -5.28 -10.94
C ILE A 39 -15.01 -6.01 -11.40
N ASN A 40 -15.38 -5.85 -12.67
CA ASN A 40 -16.35 -6.75 -13.29
C ASN A 40 -15.72 -8.14 -13.51
N SER A 41 -16.49 -9.20 -13.27
CA SER A 41 -16.02 -10.58 -13.42
C SER A 41 -15.48 -10.92 -14.81
N LYS A 42 -15.99 -10.24 -15.87
CA LYS A 42 -15.51 -10.43 -17.24
C LYS A 42 -14.06 -9.99 -17.47
N ASP A 43 -13.57 -9.06 -16.64
CA ASP A 43 -12.23 -8.46 -16.78
C ASP A 43 -11.17 -9.23 -15.96
N TYR A 44 -11.59 -10.32 -15.29
CA TYR A 44 -10.76 -11.09 -14.36
C TYR A 44 -9.43 -11.55 -14.95
N ASP A 45 -9.46 -12.19 -16.13
CA ASP A 45 -8.27 -12.77 -16.74
C ASP A 45 -7.23 -11.72 -17.14
N ASP A 46 -7.66 -10.52 -17.49
CA ASP A 46 -6.75 -9.43 -17.85
C ASP A 46 -6.19 -8.76 -16.60
N VAL A 47 -7.03 -8.54 -15.59
CA VAL A 47 -6.63 -7.92 -14.33
C VAL A 47 -5.67 -8.81 -13.55
N ILE A 48 -5.88 -10.13 -13.51
CA ILE A 48 -4.95 -11.03 -12.79
C ILE A 48 -3.57 -11.05 -13.44
N LYS A 49 -3.47 -10.96 -14.76
CA LYS A 49 -2.18 -10.83 -15.48
C LYS A 49 -1.48 -9.52 -15.13
N ILE A 50 -2.24 -8.42 -15.07
CA ILE A 50 -1.72 -7.10 -14.66
C ILE A 50 -1.19 -7.17 -13.22
N PHE A 51 -1.96 -7.73 -12.30
CA PHE A 51 -1.56 -7.89 -10.90
C PHE A 51 -0.31 -8.76 -10.78
N SER A 52 -0.26 -9.88 -11.51
CA SER A 52 0.91 -10.74 -11.58
C SER A 52 2.15 -10.00 -12.09
N MET A 53 2.01 -9.20 -13.15
CA MET A 53 3.10 -8.37 -13.67
C MET A 53 3.61 -7.38 -12.62
N ALA A 54 2.71 -6.61 -12.00
CA ALA A 54 3.05 -5.58 -11.01
C ALA A 54 3.67 -6.15 -9.73
N MET A 55 3.16 -7.29 -9.26
CA MET A 55 3.68 -7.96 -8.07
C MET A 55 5.05 -8.58 -8.33
N ASN A 56 5.25 -9.20 -9.49
CA ASN A 56 6.55 -9.79 -9.84
C ASN A 56 7.62 -8.73 -10.17
N SER A 57 7.24 -7.50 -10.54
CA SER A 57 8.17 -6.40 -10.77
C SER A 57 8.59 -5.67 -9.48
N GLY A 58 8.04 -6.04 -8.33
CA GLY A 58 8.29 -5.36 -7.05
C GLY A 58 7.54 -4.04 -6.89
N LEU A 59 6.51 -3.76 -7.68
CA LEU A 59 5.69 -2.52 -7.56
C LEU A 59 4.51 -2.66 -6.61
N THR A 60 4.57 -3.64 -5.71
CA THR A 60 3.57 -3.84 -4.67
C THR A 60 4.24 -3.98 -3.32
N VAL A 61 3.44 -3.82 -2.27
CA VAL A 61 3.89 -4.03 -0.89
C VAL A 61 4.24 -5.50 -0.63
N SER A 62 3.51 -6.41 -1.27
CA SER A 62 3.68 -7.85 -1.14
C SER A 62 3.12 -8.56 -2.38
N PRO A 63 3.63 -9.76 -2.75
CA PRO A 63 3.03 -10.60 -3.77
C PRO A 63 1.85 -11.44 -3.25
N MET A 64 1.47 -11.27 -1.98
CA MET A 64 0.34 -11.96 -1.37
C MET A 64 -0.98 -11.30 -1.77
N ILE A 65 -1.94 -12.13 -2.18
CA ILE A 65 -3.25 -11.71 -2.66
C ILE A 65 -4.33 -12.71 -2.24
N LYS A 66 -5.55 -12.20 -2.04
CA LYS A 66 -6.77 -13.02 -1.95
C LYS A 66 -7.74 -12.61 -3.04
N VAL A 67 -8.15 -13.56 -3.87
CA VAL A 67 -9.27 -13.40 -4.80
C VAL A 67 -10.57 -13.75 -4.08
N LEU A 68 -11.58 -12.91 -4.26
CA LEU A 68 -12.92 -13.03 -3.69
C LEU A 68 -13.92 -13.04 -4.84
N HIS A 69 -14.84 -14.00 -4.84
CA HIS A 69 -15.85 -14.16 -5.88
C HIS A 69 -17.23 -13.74 -5.38
N GLU A 70 -18.20 -13.67 -6.29
CA GLU A 70 -19.60 -13.36 -5.97
C GLU A 70 -20.09 -14.15 -4.74
N GLY A 71 -20.66 -13.42 -3.77
CA GLY A 71 -21.18 -14.01 -2.53
C GLY A 71 -20.15 -14.19 -1.41
N ASP A 72 -18.84 -14.08 -1.70
CA ASP A 72 -17.81 -14.10 -0.67
C ASP A 72 -17.95 -12.88 0.25
N LYS A 73 -17.59 -13.07 1.52
CA LYS A 73 -17.57 -12.01 2.53
C LYS A 73 -16.18 -11.41 2.66
N PHE A 74 -16.14 -10.11 2.85
CA PHE A 74 -14.93 -9.35 3.12
C PHE A 74 -15.22 -8.25 4.16
N GLY A 75 -14.85 -8.51 5.41
CA GLY A 75 -15.27 -7.68 6.54
C GLY A 75 -16.80 -7.62 6.65
N GLU A 76 -17.36 -6.41 6.62
CA GLU A 76 -18.82 -6.20 6.62
C GLU A 76 -19.44 -6.18 5.21
N MET A 77 -18.63 -6.32 4.16
CA MET A 77 -19.08 -6.31 2.76
C MET A 77 -19.25 -7.74 2.22
N THR A 78 -20.18 -7.90 1.27
CA THR A 78 -20.29 -9.08 0.43
C THR A 78 -19.98 -8.69 -1.01
N ILE A 79 -19.20 -9.50 -1.74
CA ILE A 79 -18.93 -9.27 -3.15
C ILE A 79 -20.22 -9.38 -3.94
N GLY A 80 -20.50 -8.35 -4.76
CA GLY A 80 -21.73 -8.25 -5.53
C GLY A 80 -21.80 -9.26 -6.67
N LYS A 81 -22.98 -9.28 -7.30
CA LYS A 81 -23.20 -10.07 -8.51
C LYS A 81 -22.33 -9.54 -9.66
N ASP A 82 -21.73 -10.44 -10.43
CA ASP A 82 -20.85 -10.11 -11.56
C ASP A 82 -19.62 -9.28 -11.15
N GLU A 83 -19.21 -9.34 -9.87
CA GLU A 83 -18.01 -8.69 -9.34
C GLU A 83 -16.96 -9.71 -8.90
N VAL A 84 -15.68 -9.33 -9.02
CA VAL A 84 -14.56 -10.03 -8.40
C VAL A 84 -13.77 -9.04 -7.55
N GLY A 85 -13.41 -9.47 -6.35
CA GLY A 85 -12.60 -8.72 -5.40
C GLY A 85 -11.16 -9.21 -5.33
N PHE A 86 -10.23 -8.27 -5.21
CA PHE A 86 -8.82 -8.53 -4.92
C PHE A 86 -8.45 -7.86 -3.61
N ALA A 87 -8.10 -8.67 -2.60
CA ALA A 87 -7.49 -8.17 -1.38
C ALA A 87 -5.97 -8.20 -1.50
N THR A 88 -5.32 -7.05 -1.31
CA THR A 88 -3.86 -6.88 -1.42
C THR A 88 -3.31 -6.25 -0.15
N VAL A 89 -2.05 -6.57 0.19
CA VAL A 89 -1.41 -6.06 1.41
C VAL A 89 -1.25 -4.54 1.32
N CYS A 90 -1.70 -3.84 2.35
CA CYS A 90 -1.57 -2.40 2.48
C CYS A 90 -0.24 -2.04 3.14
N SER A 91 0.38 -0.95 2.71
CA SER A 91 1.65 -0.45 3.26
C SER A 91 1.54 -0.06 4.74
N ILE A 92 0.33 0.16 5.27
CA ILE A 92 0.11 0.47 6.69
C ILE A 92 0.35 -0.77 7.57
N THR A 93 0.40 -1.97 6.99
CA THR A 93 0.88 -3.16 7.71
C THR A 93 2.31 -2.96 8.21
N ILE A 94 3.18 -2.35 7.41
CA ILE A 94 4.55 -2.01 7.83
C ILE A 94 4.51 -1.09 9.05
N ASP A 95 3.61 -0.10 9.02
CA ASP A 95 3.46 0.88 10.08
C ASP A 95 3.02 0.20 11.40
N GLY A 96 2.05 -0.71 11.34
CA GLY A 96 1.58 -1.43 12.52
C GLY A 96 2.59 -2.40 13.11
N VAL A 97 3.36 -3.12 12.28
CA VAL A 97 4.42 -4.02 12.78
C VAL A 97 5.56 -3.23 13.41
N LEU A 98 6.00 -2.11 12.82
CA LEU A 98 6.98 -1.21 13.43
C LEU A 98 6.47 -0.68 14.79
N LEU A 99 5.18 -0.33 14.88
CA LEU A 99 4.56 0.04 16.15
C LEU A 99 4.65 -1.09 17.18
N LYS A 100 4.41 -2.36 16.79
CA LYS A 100 4.57 -3.51 17.70
C LYS A 100 6.03 -3.77 18.12
N ALA A 101 6.99 -3.39 17.28
CA ALA A 101 8.41 -3.39 17.62
C ALA A 101 8.83 -2.23 18.54
N GLY A 102 7.87 -1.37 18.95
CA GLY A 102 8.12 -0.22 19.82
C GLY A 102 8.59 1.03 19.08
N VAL A 103 8.48 1.07 17.75
CA VAL A 103 8.85 2.22 16.92
C VAL A 103 7.62 3.06 16.61
N MET A 104 7.62 4.31 17.08
CA MET A 104 6.57 5.27 16.73
C MET A 104 6.79 5.76 15.29
N ILE A 105 6.05 5.18 14.35
CA ILE A 105 6.08 5.54 12.93
C ILE A 105 4.91 6.46 12.58
N LYS A 106 5.15 7.52 11.80
CA LYS A 106 4.14 8.51 11.44
C LYS A 106 3.97 8.61 9.92
N PRO A 107 2.88 8.09 9.35
CA PRO A 107 2.53 8.31 7.95
C PRO A 107 2.23 9.79 7.67
N LYS A 108 3.02 10.40 6.78
CA LYS A 108 2.97 11.86 6.51
C LYS A 108 2.01 12.18 5.37
N PHE A 109 2.21 11.53 4.22
CA PHE A 109 1.41 11.72 3.01
C PHE A 109 1.51 10.52 2.06
N GLY A 110 0.57 10.46 1.12
CA GLY A 110 0.71 9.72 -0.13
C GLY A 110 1.05 10.66 -1.28
N GLY A 111 1.77 10.17 -2.29
CA GLY A 111 2.28 10.99 -3.38
C GLY A 111 2.65 10.20 -4.64
N LEU A 112 3.06 10.95 -5.65
CA LEU A 112 3.65 10.42 -6.88
C LEU A 112 5.17 10.59 -6.82
N VAL A 113 5.89 9.51 -7.07
CA VAL A 113 7.35 9.52 -7.18
C VAL A 113 7.73 9.40 -8.65
N GLU A 114 8.56 10.33 -9.12
CA GLU A 114 9.22 10.26 -10.42
C GLU A 114 10.34 9.21 -10.33
N ILE A 115 10.25 8.17 -11.17
CA ILE A 115 11.30 7.19 -11.41
C ILE A 115 11.98 7.56 -12.73
N ARG A 116 13.31 7.54 -12.75
CA ARG A 116 14.12 7.75 -13.95
C ARG A 116 15.23 6.71 -14.00
N ASP A 117 15.33 6.00 -15.13
CA ASP A 117 16.32 4.95 -15.34
C ASP A 117 16.35 3.89 -14.19
N GLY A 118 15.17 3.57 -13.65
CA GLY A 118 14.98 2.62 -12.55
C GLY A 118 15.24 3.18 -11.15
N LEU A 119 15.59 4.46 -11.02
CA LEU A 119 15.92 5.10 -9.75
C LEU A 119 14.85 6.11 -9.33
N PRO A 120 14.41 6.12 -8.06
CA PRO A 120 13.51 7.15 -7.56
C PRO A 120 14.25 8.49 -7.46
N VAL A 121 13.62 9.55 -7.97
CA VAL A 121 14.23 10.89 -8.07
C VAL A 121 13.64 11.83 -7.01
N ARG A 122 12.32 11.98 -7.00
CA ARG A 122 11.61 12.93 -6.12
C ARG A 122 10.11 12.68 -6.07
N PHE A 123 9.45 13.21 -5.05
CA PHE A 123 8.00 13.37 -5.07
C PHE A 123 7.59 14.55 -5.96
N THR A 124 6.64 14.35 -6.88
CA THR A 124 6.09 15.42 -7.74
C THR A 124 4.78 16.00 -7.23
N ASN A 125 3.99 15.18 -6.52
CA ASN A 125 2.68 15.53 -5.97
C ASN A 125 2.52 14.82 -4.63
N VAL A 126 1.94 15.51 -3.63
CA VAL A 126 1.71 14.95 -2.30
C VAL A 126 0.38 15.41 -1.73
N LEU A 127 -0.29 14.54 -0.98
CA LEU A 127 -1.48 14.84 -0.19
C LEU A 127 -1.33 14.23 1.21
N THR A 128 -1.41 15.08 2.24
CA THR A 128 -1.18 14.68 3.64
C THR A 128 -2.36 13.92 4.22
N TYR A 129 -2.10 12.93 5.07
CA TYR A 129 -3.15 12.14 5.73
C TYR A 129 -3.92 12.90 6.84
N GLN A 130 -3.30 13.91 7.45
CA GLN A 130 -3.79 14.58 8.66
C GLN A 130 -5.10 15.38 8.46
N SER A 131 -5.44 15.73 7.21
CA SER A 131 -6.59 16.60 6.93
C SER A 131 -7.41 16.12 5.73
N THR A 132 -7.37 14.82 5.45
CA THR A 132 -8.18 14.19 4.40
C THR A 132 -9.08 13.11 5.00
N THR A 133 -10.23 12.87 4.36
CA THR A 133 -11.16 11.76 4.67
C THR A 133 -11.17 10.70 3.58
N ILE A 134 -10.35 10.90 2.55
CA ILE A 134 -10.15 10.03 1.40
C ILE A 134 -8.66 9.67 1.36
N ASP A 135 -8.33 8.49 0.88
CA ASP A 135 -6.95 8.08 0.72
C ASP A 135 -6.23 8.96 -0.33
N PRO A 136 -5.09 9.60 0.02
CA PRO A 136 -4.24 10.33 -0.91
C PRO A 136 -3.91 9.63 -2.22
N LEU A 137 -3.61 8.33 -2.20
CA LEU A 137 -3.20 7.60 -3.41
C LEU A 137 -4.40 7.33 -4.31
N GLU A 138 -5.58 7.06 -3.75
CA GLU A 138 -6.82 6.99 -4.54
C GLU A 138 -7.13 8.31 -5.25
N VAL A 139 -6.96 9.44 -4.56
CA VAL A 139 -7.16 10.76 -5.17
C VAL A 139 -6.18 10.97 -6.32
N LEU A 140 -4.89 10.72 -6.12
CA LEU A 140 -3.87 10.92 -7.15
C LEU A 140 -4.05 9.97 -8.36
N MET A 141 -4.44 8.73 -8.09
CA MET A 141 -4.77 7.74 -9.13
C MET A 141 -5.99 8.18 -9.95
N SER A 142 -7.02 8.74 -9.30
CA SER A 142 -8.23 9.25 -9.98
C SER A 142 -7.97 10.43 -10.93
N GLN A 143 -6.84 11.13 -10.76
CA GLN A 143 -6.45 12.25 -11.62
C GLN A 143 -5.65 11.79 -12.86
N GLU A 144 -5.47 10.48 -13.07
CA GLU A 144 -4.75 9.92 -14.23
C GLU A 144 -3.31 10.48 -14.36
N LEU A 145 -2.66 10.73 -13.22
CA LEU A 145 -1.33 11.33 -13.16
C LEU A 145 -0.19 10.29 -13.12
N THR A 146 -0.52 9.01 -13.03
CA THR A 146 0.44 7.90 -12.98
C THR A 146 0.92 7.52 -14.38
N SER A 147 2.11 6.92 -14.45
CA SER A 147 2.60 6.25 -15.66
C SER A 147 3.36 4.98 -15.28
N VAL A 148 2.68 4.11 -14.52
CA VAL A 148 3.28 2.90 -13.95
C VAL A 148 3.66 1.92 -15.05
N MET A 149 2.83 1.78 -16.10
CA MET A 149 3.16 0.93 -17.25
C MET A 149 4.35 1.44 -18.06
N GLU A 150 4.47 2.75 -18.21
CA GLU A 150 5.64 3.34 -18.88
C GLU A 150 6.90 3.06 -18.06
N MET A 151 6.81 3.19 -16.73
CA MET A 151 7.89 2.89 -15.80
C MET A 151 8.32 1.43 -15.92
N LEU A 152 7.38 0.48 -15.95
CA LEU A 152 7.67 -0.95 -16.15
C LEU A 152 8.38 -1.23 -17.48
N ARG A 153 8.03 -0.51 -18.55
CA ARG A 153 8.57 -0.74 -19.89
C ARG A 153 9.93 -0.08 -20.13
N THR A 154 10.16 1.08 -19.53
CA THR A 154 11.31 1.95 -19.86
C THR A 154 12.24 2.24 -18.70
N GLY A 155 11.85 1.88 -17.48
CA GLY A 155 12.51 2.32 -16.25
C GLY A 155 12.20 3.77 -15.87
N THR A 156 11.34 4.48 -16.61
CA THR A 156 11.01 5.88 -16.35
C THR A 156 9.49 6.09 -16.32
N GLY A 157 9.00 6.79 -15.30
CA GLY A 157 7.58 7.11 -15.16
C GLY A 157 7.22 7.55 -13.76
N LYS A 158 5.93 7.61 -13.44
CA LYS A 158 5.43 8.03 -12.13
C LYS A 158 4.67 6.91 -11.44
N ILE A 159 5.10 6.58 -10.23
CA ILE A 159 4.45 5.57 -9.38
C ILE A 159 3.86 6.19 -8.13
N LEU A 160 2.87 5.51 -7.54
CA LEU A 160 2.32 5.88 -6.24
C LEU A 160 3.25 5.38 -5.13
N ALA A 161 3.52 6.24 -4.15
CA ALA A 161 4.29 5.92 -2.96
C ALA A 161 3.84 6.76 -1.77
N ASN A 162 4.22 6.37 -0.57
CA ASN A 162 3.90 7.08 0.66
C ASN A 162 5.15 7.24 1.53
N LEU A 163 5.22 8.37 2.23
CA LEU A 163 6.32 8.71 3.13
C LEU A 163 5.88 8.58 4.59
N ARG A 164 6.73 7.95 5.39
CA ARG A 164 6.67 7.99 6.86
C ARG A 164 7.88 8.69 7.42
N GLU A 165 7.72 9.15 8.65
CA GLU A 165 8.80 9.60 9.50
C GLU A 165 8.88 8.72 10.74
N ALA A 166 10.10 8.38 11.14
CA ALA A 166 10.39 7.61 12.35
C ALA A 166 11.52 8.25 13.16
N PRO A 167 11.51 8.17 14.50
CA PRO A 167 12.59 8.66 15.33
C PRO A 167 13.94 8.02 14.94
N MET A 168 14.97 8.84 14.73
CA MET A 168 16.26 8.34 14.27
C MET A 168 16.96 7.39 15.27
N ILE A 169 16.64 7.53 16.55
CA ILE A 169 17.17 6.66 17.62
C ILE A 169 16.72 5.20 17.46
N ALA A 170 15.65 4.95 16.70
CA ALA A 170 15.11 3.62 16.46
C ALA A 170 15.69 2.95 15.19
N ARG A 171 16.71 3.52 14.54
CA ARG A 171 17.24 3.04 13.25
C ARG A 171 17.55 1.55 13.24
N ASP A 172 18.26 1.03 14.24
CA ASP A 172 18.63 -0.39 14.28
C ASP A 172 17.39 -1.31 14.38
N ILE A 173 16.37 -0.88 15.14
CA ILE A 173 15.10 -1.61 15.28
C ILE A 173 14.32 -1.56 13.98
N ILE A 174 14.29 -0.40 13.32
CA ILE A 174 13.66 -0.23 12.00
C ILE A 174 14.31 -1.16 10.99
N ASP A 175 15.63 -1.10 10.84
CA ASP A 175 16.37 -1.88 9.82
C ASP A 175 16.19 -3.39 10.03
N SER A 176 16.28 -3.86 11.27
CA SER A 176 16.03 -5.28 11.60
C SER A 176 14.57 -5.70 11.36
N THR A 177 13.60 -4.88 11.75
CA THR A 177 12.18 -5.17 11.54
C THR A 177 11.82 -5.16 10.05
N LEU A 178 12.37 -4.23 9.28
CA LEU A 178 12.18 -4.17 7.83
C LEU A 178 12.83 -5.40 7.15
N SER A 179 13.97 -5.88 7.64
CA SER A 179 14.58 -7.12 7.15
C SER A 179 13.66 -8.32 7.37
N ASP A 180 13.12 -8.48 8.58
CA ASP A 180 12.17 -9.56 8.89
C ASP A 180 10.93 -9.50 7.97
N MET A 181 10.44 -8.28 7.68
CA MET A 181 9.33 -8.08 6.75
C MET A 181 9.65 -8.52 5.33
N VAL A 182 10.84 -8.18 4.81
CA VAL A 182 11.29 -8.63 3.49
C VAL A 182 11.33 -10.15 3.43
N ASP A 183 11.86 -10.79 4.47
CA ASP A 183 11.90 -12.26 4.59
C ASP A 183 10.49 -12.86 4.67
N ALA A 184 9.51 -12.13 5.20
CA ALA A 184 8.10 -12.51 5.22
C ALA A 184 7.35 -12.25 3.90
N GLY A 185 8.00 -11.66 2.89
CA GLY A 185 7.39 -11.32 1.61
C GLY A 185 6.69 -9.96 1.59
N ILE A 186 7.02 -9.06 2.52
CA ILE A 186 6.59 -7.65 2.51
C ILE A 186 7.79 -6.81 2.05
N THR A 187 7.86 -6.54 0.74
CA THR A 187 9.04 -5.98 0.07
C THR A 187 8.84 -4.55 -0.44
N GLY A 188 7.78 -3.87 0.01
CA GLY A 188 7.38 -2.57 -0.52
C GLY A 188 8.30 -1.38 -0.22
N ILE A 189 9.45 -1.56 0.44
CA ILE A 189 10.32 -0.45 0.81
C ILE A 189 11.04 0.07 -0.45
N LEU A 190 10.81 1.34 -0.80
CA LEU A 190 11.46 2.00 -1.92
C LEU A 190 12.79 2.62 -1.50
N GLU A 191 12.81 3.32 -0.37
CA GLU A 191 14.00 4.02 0.13
C GLU A 191 13.89 4.27 1.63
N VAL A 192 15.02 4.15 2.33
CA VAL A 192 15.19 4.57 3.73
C VAL A 192 16.24 5.67 3.76
N GLY A 193 15.86 6.84 4.25
CA GLY A 193 16.70 8.03 4.23
C GLY A 193 17.63 8.11 5.42
N GLU A 194 18.69 8.89 5.28
CA GLU A 194 19.59 9.20 6.38
C GLU A 194 18.94 10.17 7.39
N PRO A 195 19.26 10.06 8.69
CA PRO A 195 18.69 10.93 9.71
C PRO A 195 18.86 12.42 9.42
N ASN A 196 17.84 13.23 9.69
CA ASN A 196 17.84 14.68 9.47
C ASN A 196 18.12 15.12 8.01
N THR A 197 17.98 14.22 7.03
CA THR A 197 18.18 14.53 5.61
C THR A 197 16.85 14.58 4.86
N ARG A 198 16.87 15.20 3.68
CA ARG A 198 15.74 15.12 2.75
C ARG A 198 15.74 13.75 2.09
N ILE A 199 14.55 13.21 1.86
CA ILE A 199 14.34 11.98 1.08
C ILE A 199 13.45 12.31 -0.11
N LEU A 200 13.91 12.02 -1.32
CA LEU A 200 13.17 12.30 -2.56
C LEU A 200 12.62 13.75 -2.62
N ASP A 201 13.51 14.71 -2.34
CA ASP A 201 13.26 16.16 -2.23
C ASP A 201 12.34 16.64 -1.09
N VAL A 202 11.87 15.73 -0.24
CA VAL A 202 10.96 16.05 0.86
C VAL A 202 11.74 16.20 2.18
N PRO A 203 11.52 17.29 2.93
CA PRO A 203 12.12 17.44 4.25
C PRO A 203 11.50 16.48 5.27
N VAL A 204 12.37 15.90 6.09
CA VAL A 204 12.01 15.07 7.24
C VAL A 204 12.07 15.92 8.53
N GLU A 205 11.22 15.60 9.50
CA GLU A 205 11.22 16.22 10.83
C GLU A 205 12.59 16.08 11.52
N ARG A 206 12.93 17.04 12.39
CA ARG A 206 14.18 16.99 13.16
C ARG A 206 14.22 15.74 14.03
N ASP A 207 15.39 15.12 14.13
CA ASP A 207 15.65 13.88 14.87
C ASP A 207 14.83 12.69 14.35
N HIS A 208 14.41 12.75 13.07
CA HIS A 208 13.72 11.68 12.37
C HIS A 208 14.47 11.25 11.10
N LEU A 209 14.10 10.08 10.59
CA LEU A 209 14.46 9.56 9.28
C LEU A 209 13.19 9.32 8.46
N GLY A 210 13.32 9.38 7.13
CA GLY A 210 12.22 9.13 6.20
C GLY A 210 12.21 7.70 5.69
N ILE A 211 11.02 7.10 5.57
CA ILE A 211 10.83 5.77 4.96
C ILE A 211 9.80 5.90 3.84
N VAL A 212 10.24 5.68 2.61
CA VAL A 212 9.37 5.68 1.42
C VAL A 212 8.98 4.24 1.11
N VAL A 213 7.68 4.01 0.99
CA VAL A 213 7.13 2.69 0.63
C VAL A 213 6.32 2.86 -0.64
N ILE A 214 6.41 1.85 -1.50
CA ILE A 214 5.62 1.70 -2.70
C ILE A 214 4.13 1.63 -2.33
N GLY A 215 3.31 2.36 -3.07
CA GLY A 215 1.86 2.35 -2.89
C GLY A 215 1.28 0.98 -3.23
N GLY A 216 0.50 0.41 -2.29
CA GLY A 216 -0.22 -0.85 -2.52
C GLY A 216 -1.30 -0.76 -3.61
N THR A 217 -1.54 0.43 -4.17
CA THR A 217 -2.52 0.71 -5.23
C THR A 217 -1.89 0.81 -6.63
N ASN A 218 -0.56 0.64 -6.79
CA ASN A 218 0.07 0.65 -8.11
C ASN A 218 -0.51 -0.42 -9.10
N PRO A 219 -0.87 -1.65 -8.68
CA PRO A 219 -1.56 -2.58 -9.58
C PRO A 219 -2.88 -2.02 -10.12
N MET A 220 -3.64 -1.32 -9.27
CA MET A 220 -4.91 -0.71 -9.63
C MET A 220 -4.70 0.47 -10.58
N ALA A 221 -3.63 1.25 -10.37
CA ALA A 221 -3.23 2.31 -11.29
C ALA A 221 -2.91 1.74 -12.69
N ILE A 222 -2.21 0.60 -12.76
CA ILE A 222 -1.96 -0.09 -14.04
C ILE A 222 -3.27 -0.54 -14.69
N VAL A 223 -4.20 -1.12 -13.93
CA VAL A 223 -5.52 -1.52 -14.45
C VAL A 223 -6.27 -0.33 -15.03
N GLN A 224 -6.25 0.81 -14.33
CA GLN A 224 -6.87 2.05 -14.80
C GLN A 224 -6.18 2.61 -16.05
N GLU A 225 -4.84 2.55 -16.13
CA GLU A 225 -4.06 2.93 -17.33
C GLU A 225 -4.43 2.07 -18.56
N HIS A 226 -4.93 0.84 -18.37
CA HIS A 226 -5.46 -0.01 -19.44
C HIS A 226 -6.94 0.28 -19.78
N GLY A 227 -7.56 1.27 -19.15
CA GLY A 227 -8.97 1.62 -19.37
C GLY A 227 -9.97 0.64 -18.75
N ILE A 228 -9.52 -0.24 -17.85
CA ILE A 228 -10.40 -1.19 -17.16
C ILE A 228 -10.97 -0.50 -15.91
N PRO A 229 -12.31 -0.42 -15.75
CA PRO A 229 -12.91 0.15 -14.55
C PRO A 229 -12.59 -0.69 -13.31
N ILE A 230 -12.04 -0.03 -12.27
CA ILE A 230 -11.73 -0.65 -10.98
C ILE A 230 -12.18 0.26 -9.85
N ARG A 231 -12.84 -0.32 -8.85
CA ARG A 231 -13.25 0.38 -7.62
C ARG A 231 -12.36 -0.06 -6.48
N THR A 232 -11.49 0.82 -6.02
CA THR A 232 -10.61 0.56 -4.88
C THR A 232 -11.18 1.16 -3.60
N ASN A 233 -11.01 0.42 -2.51
CA ASN A 233 -11.21 0.90 -1.15
C ASN A 233 -9.94 0.59 -0.36
N ALA A 234 -9.07 1.58 -0.24
CA ALA A 234 -7.84 1.51 0.50
C ALA A 234 -8.14 1.42 2.01
N MET A 235 -7.22 0.80 2.75
CA MET A 235 -7.32 0.64 4.21
C MET A 235 -8.65 -0.03 4.60
N SER A 236 -9.02 -1.13 3.94
CA SER A 236 -10.36 -1.67 4.08
C SER A 236 -10.57 -2.39 5.41
N THR A 237 -9.79 -3.44 5.69
CA THR A 237 -10.00 -4.33 6.84
C THR A 237 -8.71 -5.07 7.18
N LEU A 238 -8.78 -5.86 8.26
CA LEU A 238 -7.80 -6.87 8.62
C LEU A 238 -8.13 -8.22 7.96
N MET A 239 -7.09 -8.98 7.62
CA MET A 239 -7.17 -10.33 7.06
C MET A 239 -5.99 -11.15 7.57
N SER A 240 -6.23 -12.43 7.90
CA SER A 240 -5.16 -13.31 8.35
C SER A 240 -4.18 -13.55 7.19
N PHE A 241 -2.87 -13.50 7.48
CA PHE A 241 -1.84 -13.80 6.48
C PHE A 241 -2.06 -15.16 5.80
N SER A 242 -2.52 -16.16 6.55
CA SER A 242 -2.78 -17.52 6.07
C SER A 242 -3.94 -17.65 5.08
N GLU A 243 -4.81 -16.64 4.99
CA GLU A 243 -5.93 -16.65 4.02
C GLU A 243 -5.49 -16.21 2.63
N MET A 244 -4.34 -15.53 2.53
CA MET A 244 -3.77 -15.02 1.29
C MET A 244 -2.89 -16.08 0.63
N LYS A 245 -2.77 -16.02 -0.70
CA LYS A 245 -1.88 -16.86 -1.48
C LYS A 245 -0.86 -16.01 -2.22
N HIS A 246 0.28 -16.60 -2.56
CA HIS A 246 1.20 -15.93 -3.45
C HIS A 246 0.56 -15.83 -4.85
N ILE A 247 0.74 -14.69 -5.53
CA ILE A 247 0.19 -14.45 -6.89
C ILE A 247 0.60 -15.48 -7.96
N ARG A 248 1.59 -16.32 -7.67
CA ARG A 248 2.07 -17.38 -8.58
C ARG A 248 1.29 -18.68 -8.43
N GLU A 249 0.46 -18.78 -7.40
CA GLU A 249 -0.41 -19.92 -7.11
C GLU A 249 -1.83 -19.73 -7.67
N LEU A 250 -2.08 -18.59 -8.33
CA LEU A 250 -3.33 -18.27 -9.03
C LEU A 250 -3.14 -18.52 -10.53
#